data_AF-A0A6N4DH05-F1
#
_entry.id   AF-A0A6N4DH05-F1
#
_cell.length_a   1.000
_cell.length_b   1.000
_cell.length_c   1.000
_cell.angle_alpha   90.00
_cell.angle_beta   90.00
_cell.angle_gamma   90.00
#
_symmetry.space_group_name_H-M   'P 1'
#
loop_
_entity.id
_entity.type
_entity.pdbx_description
1 polymer ?
#
loop_
_entity_poly.entity_id
_entity_poly.type
_entity_poly.pdbx_seq_one_letter_code
_entity_poly.pdbx_strand_id
1 'polypeptide(L)'
;MKLSTLALCVGVALSTSVPLQLHAQESEEAPKWDVNNPQGEFKDIQINVNEGTWMNVDMSPDGKYIVFDLLGDIYRIPAKGGDAELLVGGIAWNMQPVYSPNGEYIAYTSDADGGDNIWIMDADGSNQRQVTKETFRLLNSPAWSPDSEYLVAR
;
A
#
# COMPACT_ATOMS: atom_id res chain seq x y z
N MET A 1 -62.69 -15.57 62.80
CA MET A 1 -63.85 -16.48 62.72
C MET A 1 -64.21 -16.67 61.24
N LYS A 2 -64.24 -17.93 60.77
CA LYS A 2 -64.62 -18.46 59.44
C LYS A 2 -63.63 -18.18 58.28
N LEU A 3 -62.83 -19.14 57.81
CA LEU A 3 -63.04 -20.37 57.00
C LEU A 3 -62.99 -20.15 55.48
N SER A 4 -62.01 -20.85 54.91
CA SER A 4 -61.62 -21.16 53.52
C SER A 4 -62.74 -21.38 52.49
N THR A 5 -62.45 -21.08 51.22
CA THR A 5 -62.76 -21.98 50.08
C THR A 5 -61.71 -21.81 48.98
N LEU A 6 -61.19 -22.95 48.51
CA LEU A 6 -60.24 -23.13 47.42
C LEU A 6 -60.96 -22.98 46.06
N ALA A 7 -60.36 -22.32 45.08
CA ALA A 7 -60.77 -22.43 43.68
C ALA A 7 -59.52 -22.50 42.79
N LEU A 8 -59.34 -23.68 42.20
CA LEU A 8 -58.33 -24.03 41.21
C LEU A 8 -58.87 -23.64 39.83
N CYS A 9 -58.20 -22.71 39.13
CA CYS A 9 -58.47 -22.44 37.72
C CYS A 9 -57.17 -22.61 36.91
N VAL A 10 -57.17 -23.68 36.10
CA VAL A 10 -56.17 -23.98 35.08
C VAL A 10 -56.33 -22.96 33.95
N GLY A 11 -55.35 -22.07 33.79
CA GLY A 11 -55.27 -21.14 32.67
C GLY A 11 -54.32 -21.69 31.60
N VAL A 12 -54.88 -22.03 30.44
CA VAL A 12 -54.15 -22.47 29.24
C VAL A 12 -53.18 -21.37 28.81
N ALA A 13 -51.88 -21.66 28.80
CA ALA A 13 -50.88 -20.76 28.25
C ALA A 13 -50.98 -20.77 26.72
N LEU A 14 -51.51 -19.69 26.13
CA LEU A 14 -51.32 -19.42 24.70
C LEU A 14 -49.84 -19.15 24.45
N SER A 15 -49.13 -20.10 23.85
CA SER A 15 -47.79 -19.89 23.32
C SER A 15 -47.87 -18.98 22.09
N THR A 16 -47.67 -17.68 22.27
CA THR A 16 -47.37 -16.78 21.16
C THR A 16 -45.94 -17.07 20.70
N SER A 17 -45.79 -17.75 19.57
CA SER A 17 -44.50 -17.89 18.89
C SER A 17 -44.06 -16.53 18.39
N VAL A 18 -43.24 -15.82 19.17
CA VAL A 18 -42.46 -14.68 18.67
C VAL A 18 -41.44 -15.26 17.68
N PRO A 19 -41.46 -14.88 16.39
CA PRO A 19 -40.39 -15.26 15.49
C PRO A 19 -39.10 -14.64 16.01
N LEU A 20 -38.10 -15.47 16.29
CA LEU A 20 -36.76 -15.03 16.58
C LEU A 20 -36.24 -14.33 15.31
N GLN A 21 -36.34 -13.00 15.26
CA GLN A 21 -35.59 -12.22 14.29
C GLN A 21 -34.12 -12.36 14.69
N LEU A 22 -33.47 -13.33 14.06
CA LEU A 22 -32.02 -13.44 14.02
C LEU A 22 -31.53 -12.15 13.36
N HIS A 23 -31.25 -11.13 14.16
CA HIS A 23 -30.43 -10.03 13.71
C HIS A 23 -29.07 -10.66 13.48
N ALA A 24 -28.75 -10.95 12.21
CA ALA A 24 -27.38 -11.13 11.82
C ALA A 24 -26.67 -9.87 12.31
N GLN A 25 -25.84 -10.03 13.33
CA GLN A 25 -24.92 -8.98 13.72
C GLN A 25 -24.07 -8.76 12.47
N GLU A 26 -24.30 -7.66 11.76
CA GLU A 26 -23.39 -7.21 10.72
C GLU A 26 -22.03 -7.15 11.40
N SER A 27 -21.17 -8.11 11.08
CA SER A 27 -19.79 -8.06 11.51
C SER A 27 -19.24 -6.81 10.84
N GLU A 28 -18.97 -5.76 11.63
CA GLU A 28 -18.18 -4.63 11.15
C GLU A 28 -16.93 -5.23 10.52
N GLU A 29 -16.82 -5.13 9.19
CA GLU A 29 -15.66 -5.63 8.47
C GLU A 29 -14.44 -4.93 9.06
N ALA A 30 -13.46 -5.74 9.49
CA ALA A 30 -12.22 -5.19 10.00
C ALA A 30 -11.63 -4.22 8.95
N PRO A 31 -11.10 -3.07 9.37
CA PRO A 31 -10.57 -2.08 8.44
C PRO A 31 -9.53 -2.73 7.53
N LYS A 32 -9.63 -2.45 6.23
CA LYS A 32 -8.66 -2.93 5.25
C LYS A 32 -7.27 -2.44 5.66
N TRP A 33 -6.30 -3.35 5.66
CA TRP A 33 -4.90 -3.03 5.93
C TRP A 33 -4.39 -1.97 4.93
N ASP A 34 -3.69 -0.96 5.44
CA ASP A 34 -3.02 0.10 4.67
C ASP A 34 -1.54 0.13 5.08
N VAL A 35 -0.66 -0.21 4.14
CA VAL A 35 0.79 -0.24 4.35
C VAL A 35 1.33 1.13 4.76
N ASN A 36 0.76 2.20 4.23
CA ASN A 36 1.26 3.56 4.46
C ASN A 36 0.78 4.14 5.80
N ASN A 37 -0.20 3.50 6.43
CA ASN A 37 -0.75 3.92 7.72
C ASN A 37 -0.77 2.77 8.74
N PRO A 38 0.40 2.25 9.13
CA PRO A 38 0.51 1.15 10.06
C PRO A 38 0.06 1.56 11.48
N GLN A 39 -0.49 0.60 12.23
CA GLN A 39 -0.95 0.82 13.61
C GLN A 39 0.21 0.66 14.60
N GLY A 40 0.27 1.51 15.63
CA GLY A 40 1.23 1.39 16.74
C GLY A 40 1.87 2.70 17.15
N GLU A 41 2.84 2.63 18.08
CA GLU A 41 3.68 3.76 18.47
C GLU A 41 4.97 3.76 17.63
N PHE A 42 5.21 4.87 16.94
CA PHE A 42 6.39 5.06 16.09
C PHE A 42 7.40 6.00 16.74
N LYS A 43 8.67 5.81 16.41
CA LYS A 43 9.76 6.71 16.77
C LYS A 43 10.56 7.02 15.52
N ASP A 44 10.68 8.31 15.24
CA ASP A 44 11.47 8.77 14.10
C ASP A 44 12.95 8.77 14.48
N ILE A 45 13.75 8.06 13.68
CA ILE A 45 15.20 8.02 13.80
C ILE A 45 15.79 8.65 12.56
N GLN A 46 16.49 9.77 12.73
CA GLN A 46 17.22 10.39 11.64
C GLN A 46 18.49 9.60 11.35
N ILE A 47 18.59 9.10 10.12
CA ILE A 47 19.79 8.47 9.59
C ILE A 47 20.34 9.35 8.47
N ASN A 48 21.65 9.55 8.47
CA ASN A 48 22.37 10.21 7.40
C ASN A 48 23.30 9.18 6.77
N VAL A 49 23.14 8.95 5.48
CA VAL A 49 23.88 7.94 4.72
C VAL A 49 24.56 8.60 3.52
N ASN A 50 25.76 8.13 3.20
CA ASN A 50 26.56 8.60 2.06
C ASN A 50 27.04 7.44 1.17
N GLU A 51 26.72 6.20 1.54
CA GLU A 51 27.03 4.98 0.81
C GLU A 51 25.92 3.96 1.02
N GLY A 52 25.77 3.05 0.06
CA GLY A 52 24.79 1.97 0.12
C GLY A 52 25.28 0.75 -0.66
N THR A 53 24.69 -0.40 -0.38
CA THR A 53 24.97 -1.68 -1.05
C THR A 53 23.69 -2.25 -1.61
N TRP A 54 23.77 -3.04 -2.69
CA TRP A 54 22.60 -3.62 -3.37
C TRP A 54 21.55 -2.60 -3.84
N MET A 55 22.02 -1.42 -4.25
CA MET A 55 21.17 -0.39 -4.83
C MET A 55 20.88 -0.67 -6.30
N ASN A 56 19.68 -0.32 -6.76
CA ASN A 56 19.43 -0.14 -8.19
C ASN A 56 19.64 1.31 -8.58
N VAL A 57 20.16 1.54 -9.79
CA VAL A 57 20.48 2.86 -10.33
C VAL A 57 20.08 2.93 -11.79
N ASP A 58 19.63 4.09 -12.25
CA ASP A 58 19.41 4.38 -13.66
C ASP A 58 19.73 5.86 -13.99
N MET A 59 20.11 6.13 -15.23
CA MET A 59 20.48 7.48 -15.68
C MET A 59 19.33 8.12 -16.45
N SER A 60 19.07 9.41 -16.20
CA SER A 60 18.07 10.13 -16.99
C SER A 60 18.48 10.17 -18.47
N PRO A 61 17.54 10.13 -19.43
CA PRO A 61 17.88 10.10 -20.86
C PRO A 61 18.70 11.31 -21.34
N ASP A 62 18.56 12.45 -20.67
CA ASP A 62 19.35 13.65 -20.92
C ASP A 62 20.70 13.69 -20.19
N GLY A 63 21.02 12.65 -19.41
CA GLY A 63 22.27 12.46 -18.67
C GLY A 63 22.47 13.41 -17.49
N LYS A 64 21.43 14.16 -17.08
CA LYS A 64 21.54 15.16 -16.01
C LYS A 64 21.41 14.57 -14.62
N TYR A 65 20.68 13.48 -14.46
CA TYR A 65 20.37 12.89 -13.16
C TYR A 65 20.63 11.38 -13.15
N ILE A 66 20.90 10.86 -11.96
CA ILE A 66 20.88 9.44 -11.64
C ILE A 66 19.74 9.24 -10.64
N VAL A 67 18.82 8.33 -10.95
CA VAL A 67 17.79 7.87 -10.01
C VAL A 67 18.28 6.57 -9.37
N PHE A 68 18.00 6.38 -8.09
CA PHE A 68 18.41 5.19 -7.36
C PHE A 68 17.50 4.90 -6.18
N ASP A 69 17.48 3.65 -5.72
CA ASP A 69 16.88 3.29 -4.45
C ASP A 69 17.90 3.22 -3.31
N LEU A 70 17.45 3.55 -2.11
CA LEU A 70 18.22 3.43 -0.88
C LEU A 70 17.25 3.28 0.31
N LEU A 71 17.36 2.17 1.04
CA LEU A 71 16.56 1.89 2.24
C LEU A 71 15.03 1.94 2.04
N GLY A 72 14.54 1.57 0.86
CA GLY A 72 13.11 1.53 0.55
C GLY A 72 12.55 2.85 0.02
N ASP A 73 13.40 3.85 -0.18
CA ASP A 73 13.04 5.11 -0.80
C ASP A 73 13.75 5.25 -2.15
N ILE A 74 13.18 6.07 -3.03
CA ILE A 74 13.77 6.43 -4.32
C ILE A 74 14.21 7.88 -4.28
N TYR A 75 15.46 8.10 -4.65
CA TYR A 75 16.10 9.40 -4.73
C TYR A 75 16.57 9.69 -6.16
N ARG A 76 16.82 10.96 -6.46
CA ARG A 76 17.66 11.37 -7.58
C ARG A 76 18.82 12.23 -7.13
N ILE A 77 19.91 12.18 -7.87
CA ILE A 77 21.09 13.03 -7.65
C ILE A 77 21.58 13.59 -8.99
N PRO A 78 22.13 14.82 -9.05
CA PRO A 78 22.78 15.29 -10.27
C PRO A 78 23.90 14.33 -10.70
N ALA A 79 24.00 14.03 -12.00
CA ALA A 79 25.03 13.12 -12.53
C ALA A 79 26.47 13.62 -12.30
N LYS A 80 26.63 14.91 -12.00
CA LYS A 80 27.92 15.52 -11.62
C LYS A 80 28.24 15.39 -10.13
N GLY A 81 27.38 14.75 -9.34
CA GLY A 81 27.43 14.72 -7.88
C GLY A 81 26.77 15.94 -7.24
N GLY A 82 26.52 15.86 -5.93
CA GLY A 82 25.83 16.87 -5.15
C GLY A 82 24.93 16.22 -4.10
N ASP A 83 23.91 16.95 -3.67
CA ASP A 83 22.92 16.44 -2.73
C ASP A 83 21.86 15.61 -3.47
N ALA A 84 21.43 14.52 -2.83
CA ALA A 84 20.32 13.70 -3.30
C ALA A 84 18.98 14.33 -2.89
N GLU A 85 18.00 14.23 -3.79
CA GLU A 85 16.63 14.66 -3.60
C GLU A 85 15.74 13.43 -3.47
N LEU A 86 14.89 13.39 -2.44
CA LEU A 86 13.89 12.33 -2.26
C LEU A 86 12.77 12.52 -3.28
N LEU A 87 12.46 11.48 -4.07
CA LEU A 87 11.34 11.48 -5.02
C LEU A 87 10.10 10.79 -4.45
N VAL A 88 10.29 9.63 -3.82
CA VAL A 88 9.23 8.90 -3.12
C VAL A 88 9.82 8.12 -1.96
N GLY A 89 9.12 8.15 -0.83
CA GLY A 89 9.51 7.40 0.35
C GLY A 89 8.36 7.23 1.32
N GLY A 90 8.65 6.68 2.50
CA GLY A 90 7.65 6.47 3.54
C GLY A 90 7.77 5.08 4.16
N ILE A 91 6.62 4.48 4.51
CA ILE A 91 6.58 3.14 5.11
C ILE A 91 6.70 2.06 4.03
N ALA A 92 6.08 2.28 2.87
CA ALA A 92 6.15 1.36 1.75
C ALA A 92 7.59 1.26 1.20
N TRP A 93 7.94 0.07 0.71
CA TRP A 93 9.22 -0.19 0.11
C TRP A 93 9.19 0.12 -1.39
N ASN A 94 9.97 1.10 -1.82
CA ASN A 94 10.07 1.57 -3.20
C ASN A 94 11.46 1.22 -3.73
N MET A 95 11.52 0.49 -4.84
CA MET A 95 12.77 -0.05 -5.36
C MET A 95 12.78 -0.17 -6.89
N GLN A 96 13.96 -0.40 -7.46
CA GLN A 96 14.19 -0.65 -8.88
C GLN A 96 13.68 0.47 -9.81
N PRO A 97 14.02 1.74 -9.54
CA PRO A 97 13.59 2.84 -10.40
C PRO A 97 14.26 2.76 -11.78
N VAL A 98 13.47 3.01 -12.83
CA VAL A 98 13.94 3.11 -14.22
C VAL A 98 13.23 4.28 -14.93
N TYR A 99 14.00 5.13 -15.61
CA TYR A 99 13.46 6.20 -16.43
C TYR A 99 12.79 5.64 -17.69
N SER A 100 11.71 6.29 -18.11
CA SER A 100 11.19 6.10 -19.47
C SER A 100 12.17 6.67 -20.49
N PRO A 101 12.27 6.11 -21.72
CA PRO A 101 13.16 6.62 -22.75
C PRO A 101 12.93 8.09 -23.13
N ASN A 102 11.68 8.59 -23.02
CA ASN A 102 11.36 10.00 -23.22
C ASN A 102 11.71 10.91 -22.02
N GLY A 103 12.07 10.32 -20.87
CA GLY A 103 12.50 11.03 -19.65
C GLY A 103 11.37 11.68 -18.86
N GLU A 104 10.11 11.45 -19.23
CA GLU A 104 8.95 12.05 -18.56
C GLU A 104 8.53 11.29 -17.29
N TYR A 105 8.81 9.99 -17.23
CA TYR A 105 8.34 9.11 -16.17
C TYR A 105 9.47 8.30 -15.55
N ILE A 106 9.23 7.84 -14.33
CA ILE A 106 10.02 6.81 -13.66
C ILE A 106 9.07 5.67 -13.31
N ALA A 107 9.39 4.45 -13.74
CA ALA A 107 8.73 3.24 -13.26
C ALA A 107 9.52 2.64 -12.10
N TYR A 108 8.83 2.04 -11.15
CA TYR A 108 9.43 1.44 -9.97
C TYR A 108 8.54 0.34 -9.41
N THR A 109 9.10 -0.51 -8.56
CA THR A 109 8.37 -1.51 -7.80
C THR A 109 8.00 -0.92 -6.44
N SER A 110 6.76 -1.09 -5.99
CA SER A 110 6.33 -0.68 -4.66
C SER A 110 5.27 -1.60 -4.06
N ASP A 111 5.35 -1.81 -2.75
CA ASP A 111 4.39 -2.57 -1.95
C ASP A 111 3.30 -1.69 -1.32
N ALA A 112 3.20 -0.42 -1.71
CA ALA A 112 2.31 0.57 -1.09
C ALA A 112 0.81 0.19 -1.05
N ASP A 113 0.34 -0.73 -1.91
CA ASP A 113 -1.04 -1.27 -1.89
C ASP A 113 -1.13 -2.70 -1.33
N GLY A 114 -0.11 -3.15 -0.59
CA GLY A 114 -0.09 -4.44 0.13
C GLY A 114 0.75 -5.55 -0.49
N GLY A 115 1.36 -5.31 -1.66
CA GLY A 115 2.30 -6.25 -2.29
C GLY A 115 2.97 -5.66 -3.52
N ASP A 116 4.18 -6.14 -3.82
CA ASP A 116 5.03 -5.63 -4.90
C ASP A 116 4.31 -5.59 -6.25
N ASN A 117 4.08 -4.39 -6.72
CA ASN A 117 3.51 -4.09 -8.01
C ASN A 117 4.32 -3.00 -8.71
N ILE A 118 4.08 -2.81 -10.00
CA ILE A 118 4.69 -1.74 -10.77
C ILE A 118 3.88 -0.46 -10.60
N TRP A 119 4.61 0.60 -10.28
CA TRP A 119 4.12 1.95 -10.16
C TRP A 119 4.88 2.85 -11.11
N ILE A 120 4.28 3.99 -11.43
CA ILE A 120 4.92 5.06 -12.19
C ILE A 120 4.67 6.39 -11.50
N MET A 121 5.63 7.29 -11.66
CA MET A 121 5.57 8.69 -11.26
C MET A 121 6.15 9.55 -12.40
N ASP A 122 5.88 10.85 -12.36
CA ASP A 122 6.57 11.79 -13.22
C ASP A 122 8.05 11.87 -12.79
N ALA A 123 8.94 12.29 -13.69
CA ALA A 123 10.38 12.31 -13.43
C ALA A 123 10.82 13.24 -12.27
N ASP A 124 9.91 14.09 -11.77
CA ASP A 124 10.08 14.93 -10.59
C ASP A 124 9.55 14.31 -9.29
N GLY A 125 9.04 13.07 -9.34
CA GLY A 125 8.49 12.36 -8.20
C GLY A 125 6.98 12.57 -7.97
N SER A 126 6.34 13.45 -8.73
CA SER A 126 4.91 13.72 -8.61
C SER A 126 4.04 12.68 -9.34
N ASN A 127 2.72 12.75 -9.14
CA ASN A 127 1.72 11.94 -9.88
C ASN A 127 1.95 10.41 -9.83
N GLN A 128 2.40 9.93 -8.67
CA GLN A 128 2.56 8.51 -8.35
C GLN A 128 1.24 7.75 -8.55
N ARG A 129 1.30 6.65 -9.30
CA ARG A 129 0.14 5.80 -9.57
C ARG A 129 0.55 4.36 -9.85
N GLN A 130 -0.25 3.44 -9.35
CA GLN A 130 -0.09 2.02 -9.57
C GLN A 130 -0.49 1.62 -11.00
N VAL A 131 0.33 0.82 -11.67
CA VAL A 131 0.08 0.30 -13.03
C VAL A 131 -0.46 -1.13 -12.99
N THR A 132 0.10 -1.98 -12.14
CA THR A 132 -0.31 -3.38 -12.00
C THR A 132 -0.99 -3.65 -10.66
N LYS A 133 -1.89 -4.64 -10.61
CA LYS A 133 -2.68 -4.97 -9.41
C LYS A 133 -2.68 -6.47 -9.13
N GLU A 134 -1.52 -7.09 -9.24
CA GLU A 134 -1.34 -8.51 -8.96
C GLU A 134 -1.44 -8.76 -7.46
N THR A 135 -2.18 -9.80 -7.08
CA THR A 135 -2.43 -10.16 -5.67
C THR A 135 -1.79 -11.49 -5.27
N PHE A 136 -1.32 -12.28 -6.24
CA PHE A 136 -0.70 -13.59 -5.99
C PHE A 136 0.78 -13.62 -6.39
N ARG A 137 1.15 -12.92 -7.47
CA ARG A 137 2.54 -12.81 -7.93
C ARG A 137 3.06 -11.43 -7.60
N LEU A 138 4.24 -11.38 -7.00
CA LEU A 138 4.96 -10.16 -6.70
C LEU A 138 5.77 -9.77 -7.94
N LEU A 139 5.48 -8.59 -8.49
CA LEU A 139 6.13 -8.10 -9.70
C LEU A 139 7.40 -7.35 -9.37
N ASN A 140 8.40 -7.45 -10.23
CA ASN A 140 9.64 -6.69 -10.10
C ASN A 140 10.29 -6.38 -11.45
N SER A 141 11.43 -5.69 -11.41
CA SER A 141 12.28 -5.38 -12.56
C SER A 141 11.51 -4.72 -13.72
N PRO A 142 10.84 -3.58 -13.49
CA PRO A 142 10.16 -2.86 -14.57
C PRO A 142 11.15 -2.47 -15.67
N ALA A 143 10.69 -2.50 -16.92
CA ALA A 143 11.42 -1.97 -18.07
C ALA A 143 10.45 -1.36 -19.08
N TRP A 144 10.84 -0.24 -19.67
CA TRP A 144 10.07 0.47 -20.67
C TRP A 144 10.35 -0.05 -22.08
N SER A 145 9.32 -0.03 -22.94
CA SER A 145 9.52 -0.13 -24.37
C SER A 145 10.25 1.10 -24.91
N PRO A 146 11.01 0.99 -26.03
CA PRO A 146 11.78 2.12 -26.58
C PRO A 146 10.96 3.35 -26.94
N ASP A 147 9.67 3.18 -27.26
CA ASP A 147 8.72 4.25 -27.56
C ASP A 147 8.08 4.88 -26.30
N SER A 148 8.41 4.39 -25.10
CA SER A 148 7.86 4.83 -23.81
C SER A 148 6.36 4.55 -23.61
N GLU A 149 5.73 3.73 -24.44
CA GLU A 149 4.28 3.47 -24.36
C GLU A 149 3.93 2.26 -23.48
N TYR A 150 4.86 1.31 -23.31
CA TYR A 150 4.60 0.05 -22.62
C TYR A 150 5.62 -0.21 -21.52
N LEU A 151 5.17 -0.96 -20.51
CA LEU A 151 6.00 -1.51 -19.46
C LEU A 151 5.95 -3.03 -19.49
N VAL A 152 7.10 -3.65 -19.24
CA VAL A 152 7.23 -5.08 -18.94
C VAL A 152 7.81 -5.25 -17.54
N ALA A 153 7.37 -6.30 -16.84
CA ALA A 153 7.86 -6.66 -15.51
C ALA A 153 7.86 -8.18 -15.35
N ARG A 154 8.58 -8.69 -14.35
CA ARG A 154 8.76 -10.12 -14.08
C ARG A 154 7.95 -10.59 -12.88
#